data_AF-A0A7X8XUD2-F1
#
_entry.id   AF-A0A7X8XUD2-F1
#
_cell.length_a   1.000
_cell.length_b   1.000
_cell.length_c   1.000
_cell.angle_alpha   90.00
_cell.angle_beta   90.00
_cell.angle_gamma   90.00
#
_symmetry.space_group_name_H-M   'P 1'
#
loop_
_entity.id
_entity.type
_entity.pdbx_description
1 polymer ?
#
loop_
_entity_poly.entity_id
_entity_poly.type
_entity_poly.pdbx_seq_one_letter_code
_entity_poly.pdbx_strand_id
1 'polypeptide(L)'
;MHIHTHPLTSRKMVTWMSVLFMFGASCFAIASIMFLLPKQDADFWNKIYFVGSIPFTSAAFLQLLDATNQEGQSWKLMAYRPQNRGYMAGLTQWLGTILFNFNTYDATLQLTWLQDDFAVWTPNMVGSILFLISGYILLKEIGFTFSISNKSNLSVWINMLGCVTFMISAVASIYLPIELGSWVTNLALVNTLAGALCFFTCAVLSYQEVHKKG
;
A
#
# COMPACT_ATOMS: atom_id res chain seq x y z
N MET A 1 6.13 -1.69 6.80
CA MET A 1 5.45 -2.04 8.06
C MET A 1 6.49 -2.11 9.17
N HIS A 2 6.61 -1.07 10.01
CA HIS A 2 7.47 -1.14 11.19
C HIS A 2 6.62 -1.65 12.35
N ILE A 3 6.99 -2.80 12.92
CA ILE A 3 6.24 -3.41 14.02
C ILE A 3 6.66 -2.70 15.30
N HIS A 4 5.81 -1.82 15.83
CA HIS A 4 5.93 -1.41 17.21
C HIS A 4 5.59 -2.62 18.07
N THR A 5 6.60 -3.30 18.60
CA THR A 5 6.37 -4.46 19.47
C THR A 5 5.83 -3.98 20.81
N HIS A 6 4.52 -3.81 20.89
CA HIS A 6 3.79 -3.75 22.14
C HIS A 6 3.39 -5.19 22.56
N PRO A 7 3.44 -5.57 23.85
CA PRO A 7 2.87 -6.76 24.46
C PRO A 7 1.43 -7.13 24.08
N LEU A 8 0.63 -6.19 23.55
CA LEU A 8 -0.76 -6.35 23.14
C LEU A 8 -0.97 -6.16 21.63
N THR A 9 0.10 -5.91 20.86
CA THR A 9 0.08 -6.23 19.44
C THR A 9 -0.08 -7.75 19.36
N SER A 10 -1.33 -8.22 19.41
CA SER A 10 -1.59 -9.65 19.44
C SER A 10 -0.89 -10.22 18.21
N ARG A 11 -0.09 -11.27 18.38
CA ARG A 11 0.48 -12.03 17.25
C ARG A 11 -0.57 -12.25 16.15
N LYS A 12 -1.83 -12.46 16.56
CA LYS A 12 -3.01 -12.53 15.69
C LYS A 12 -3.25 -11.30 14.82
N MET A 13 -3.13 -10.08 15.35
CA MET A 13 -3.34 -8.84 14.59
C MET A 13 -2.26 -8.63 13.54
N VAL A 14 -0.98 -8.83 13.88
CA VAL A 14 0.12 -8.75 12.89
C VAL A 14 -0.02 -9.83 11.83
N THR A 15 -0.44 -11.04 12.22
CA THR A 15 -0.77 -12.12 11.29
C THR A 15 -1.87 -11.68 10.31
N TRP A 16 -3.03 -11.22 10.81
CA TRP A 16 -4.14 -10.79 9.95
C TRP A 16 -3.77 -9.63 9.05
N MET A 17 -3.10 -8.61 9.60
CA MET A 17 -2.59 -7.47 8.85
C MET A 17 -1.66 -7.94 7.71
N SER A 18 -0.73 -8.86 7.99
CA SER A 18 0.20 -9.38 6.98
C SER A 18 -0.52 -10.19 5.91
N VAL A 19 -1.47 -11.07 6.28
CA VAL A 19 -2.25 -11.89 5.34
C VAL A 19 -3.08 -11.02 4.42
N LEU A 20 -3.74 -9.99 4.95
CA LEU A 20 -4.54 -9.06 4.17
C LEU A 20 -3.69 -8.25 3.17
N PHE A 21 -2.51 -7.77 3.60
CA PHE A 21 -1.56 -7.14 2.68
C PHE A 21 -1.07 -8.10 1.59
N MET A 22 -0.73 -9.34 1.95
CA MET A 22 -0.31 -10.36 0.97
C MET A 22 -1.39 -10.64 -0.06
N PHE A 23 -2.65 -10.80 0.37
CA PHE A 23 -3.76 -11.04 -0.52
C PHE A 23 -4.01 -9.84 -1.46
N GLY A 24 -4.13 -8.64 -0.91
CA GLY A 24 -4.34 -7.43 -1.73
C GLY A 24 -3.22 -7.18 -2.73
N ALA A 25 -1.96 -7.31 -2.29
CA ALA A 25 -0.80 -7.17 -3.17
C ALA A 25 -0.76 -8.24 -4.27
N SER A 26 -1.20 -9.47 -3.97
CA SER A 26 -1.28 -10.54 -4.99
C SER A 26 -2.30 -10.19 -6.08
N CYS A 27 -3.48 -9.67 -5.71
CA CYS A 27 -4.46 -9.19 -6.67
C CYS A 27 -3.89 -8.09 -7.58
N PHE A 28 -3.19 -7.11 -7.00
CA PHE A 28 -2.56 -6.04 -7.78
C PHE A 28 -1.48 -6.56 -8.74
N ALA A 29 -0.64 -7.49 -8.27
CA ALA A 29 0.41 -8.08 -9.08
C ALA A 29 -0.19 -8.87 -10.26
N ILE A 30 -1.20 -9.72 -10.00
CA ILE A 30 -1.86 -10.51 -11.04
C ILE A 30 -2.54 -9.60 -12.06
N ALA A 31 -3.32 -8.61 -11.62
CA ALA A 31 -3.96 -7.67 -12.52
C ALA A 31 -2.93 -6.91 -13.38
N SER A 32 -1.83 -6.42 -12.78
CA SER A 32 -0.75 -5.75 -13.51
C SER A 32 -0.13 -6.63 -14.59
N ILE A 33 0.17 -7.90 -14.27
CA ILE A 33 0.71 -8.87 -15.24
C ILE A 33 -0.28 -9.07 -16.39
N MET A 34 -1.56 -9.24 -16.07
CA MET A 34 -2.58 -9.50 -17.09
C MET A 34 -2.83 -8.29 -17.98
N PHE A 35 -2.72 -7.07 -17.47
CA PHE A 35 -2.75 -5.84 -18.27
C PHE A 35 -1.53 -5.67 -19.21
N LEU A 36 -0.41 -6.33 -18.94
CA LEU A 36 0.75 -6.34 -19.82
C LEU A 36 0.63 -7.37 -20.96
N LEU A 37 -0.32 -8.31 -20.87
CA LEU A 37 -0.58 -9.29 -21.92
C LEU A 37 -1.54 -8.73 -22.98
N PRO A 38 -1.46 -9.16 -24.24
CA PRO A 38 -2.38 -8.73 -25.28
C PRO A 38 -3.78 -9.34 -25.11
N LYS A 39 -4.83 -8.60 -25.53
CA LYS A 39 -6.25 -9.05 -25.56
C LYS A 39 -6.84 -9.41 -24.18
N GLN A 40 -6.39 -8.72 -23.15
CA GLN A 40 -6.91 -8.83 -21.79
C GLN A 40 -8.33 -8.25 -21.65
N ASP A 41 -9.11 -8.80 -20.73
CA ASP A 41 -10.40 -8.25 -20.32
C ASP A 41 -10.18 -7.13 -19.29
N ALA A 42 -10.18 -5.88 -19.75
CA ALA A 42 -9.90 -4.71 -18.92
C ALA A 42 -10.93 -4.55 -17.78
N ASP A 43 -12.21 -4.83 -18.03
CA ASP A 43 -13.28 -4.72 -17.03
C ASP A 43 -13.06 -5.74 -15.90
N PHE A 44 -12.77 -6.99 -16.25
CA PHE A 44 -12.46 -8.02 -15.27
C PHE A 44 -11.23 -7.67 -14.42
N TRP A 45 -10.12 -7.24 -15.04
CA TRP A 45 -8.89 -6.95 -14.29
C TRP A 45 -8.95 -5.65 -13.47
N ASN A 46 -9.75 -4.66 -13.87
CA ASN A 46 -10.06 -3.50 -13.02
C ASN A 46 -10.84 -3.93 -11.77
N LYS A 47 -11.78 -4.88 -11.89
CA LYS A 47 -12.47 -5.45 -10.72
C LYS A 47 -11.50 -6.21 -9.80
N ILE A 48 -10.49 -6.89 -10.33
CA ILE A 48 -9.46 -7.54 -9.51
C ILE A 48 -8.60 -6.51 -8.75
N TYR A 49 -8.25 -5.38 -9.38
CA TYR A 49 -7.63 -4.26 -8.64
C TYR A 49 -8.53 -3.77 -7.50
N PHE A 50 -9.82 -3.54 -7.76
CA PHE A 50 -10.75 -3.10 -6.73
C PHE A 50 -10.88 -4.12 -5.59
N VAL A 51 -11.07 -5.41 -5.91
CA VAL A 51 -11.13 -6.50 -4.93
C VAL A 51 -9.85 -6.57 -4.09
N GLY A 52 -8.67 -6.36 -4.69
CA GLY A 52 -7.39 -6.31 -3.96
C GLY A 52 -7.27 -5.11 -3.02
N SER A 53 -7.89 -3.98 -3.35
CA SER A 53 -7.77 -2.74 -2.57
C SER A 53 -8.50 -2.78 -1.24
N ILE A 54 -9.57 -3.58 -1.12
CA ILE A 54 -10.36 -3.75 0.10
C ILE A 54 -9.53 -4.38 1.24
N PRO A 55 -8.89 -5.56 1.08
CA PRO A 55 -8.04 -6.14 2.10
C PRO A 55 -6.78 -5.30 2.33
N PHE A 56 -6.22 -4.65 1.30
CA PHE A 56 -5.08 -3.75 1.46
C PHE A 56 -5.41 -2.55 2.36
N THR A 57 -6.58 -1.94 2.19
CA THR A 57 -7.11 -0.85 3.04
C THR A 57 -7.40 -1.34 4.45
N SER A 58 -7.98 -2.54 4.58
CA SER A 58 -8.27 -3.16 5.87
C SER A 58 -6.98 -3.45 6.65
N ALA A 59 -5.91 -3.89 5.96
CA ALA A 59 -4.61 -4.12 6.57
C ALA A 59 -3.96 -2.81 7.07
N ALA A 60 -4.04 -1.73 6.27
CA ALA A 60 -3.56 -0.42 6.68
C ALA A 60 -4.34 0.13 7.89
N PHE A 61 -5.65 -0.15 7.97
CA PHE A 61 -6.44 0.17 9.16
C PHE A 61 -5.96 -0.59 10.40
N LEU A 62 -5.69 -1.90 10.28
CA LEU A 62 -5.11 -2.68 11.39
C LEU A 62 -3.74 -2.14 11.81
N GLN A 63 -2.92 -1.69 10.87
CA GLN A 63 -1.63 -1.04 11.17
C GLN A 63 -1.82 0.26 11.96
N LEU A 64 -2.80 1.09 11.58
CA LEU A 64 -3.14 2.31 12.32
C LEU A 64 -3.66 1.98 13.73
N LEU A 65 -4.53 0.97 13.85
CA LEU A 65 -5.03 0.50 15.15
C LEU A 65 -3.91 -0.01 16.06
N ASP A 66 -2.95 -0.74 15.51
CA ASP A 66 -1.76 -1.19 16.24
C ASP A 66 -0.97 -0.01 16.80
N ALA A 67 -0.67 0.99 15.96
CA ALA A 67 0.06 2.17 16.40
C ALA A 67 -0.74 3.07 17.37
N THR A 68 -2.07 2.95 17.38
CA THR A 68 -2.98 3.71 18.26
C THR A 68 -2.99 3.18 19.69
N ASN A 69 -2.90 1.86 19.84
CA ASN A 69 -3.01 1.17 21.13
C ASN A 69 -1.60 0.93 21.67
N GLN A 70 -1.22 1.63 22.76
CA GLN A 70 0.11 1.58 23.40
C GLN A 70 0.08 0.87 24.76
N GLU A 71 1.26 0.46 25.26
CA GLU A 71 1.39 -0.35 26.48
C GLU A 71 0.72 0.28 27.69
N GLY A 72 -0.03 -0.53 28.43
CA GLY A 72 -0.67 -0.10 29.68
C GLY A 72 -1.89 0.80 29.50
N GLN A 73 -2.45 0.90 28.28
CA GLN A 73 -3.63 1.70 28.01
C GLN A 73 -4.86 0.85 27.68
N SER A 74 -6.06 1.38 27.97
CA SER A 74 -7.30 0.76 27.51
C SER A 74 -7.39 0.79 25.99
N TRP A 75 -7.92 -0.28 25.41
CA TRP A 75 -8.07 -0.40 23.97
C TRP A 75 -9.01 0.67 23.43
N LYS A 76 -8.60 1.34 22.35
CA LYS A 76 -9.35 2.38 21.66
C LYS A 76 -9.35 2.10 20.17
N LEU A 77 -10.55 2.15 19.59
CA LEU A 77 -10.74 2.10 18.14
C LEU A 77 -10.27 3.39 17.46
N MET A 78 -10.51 4.53 18.10
CA MET A 78 -10.14 5.85 17.60
C MET A 78 -9.42 6.62 18.71
N ALA A 79 -8.16 6.99 18.44
CA ALA A 79 -7.46 8.00 19.22
C ALA A 79 -6.57 8.83 18.29
N TYR A 80 -6.37 10.09 18.63
CA TYR A 80 -5.48 10.99 17.90
C TYR A 80 -4.12 11.03 18.60
N ARG A 81 -3.05 10.59 17.90
CA ARG A 81 -1.69 10.45 18.46
C ARG A 81 -0.61 11.05 17.54
N PRO A 82 -0.66 12.35 17.23
CA PRO A 82 0.23 12.95 16.23
C PRO A 82 1.72 12.91 16.63
N GLN A 83 2.03 12.79 17.93
CA GLN A 83 3.42 12.66 18.40
C GLN A 83 4.00 11.25 18.20
N ASN A 84 3.16 10.24 17.98
CA ASN A 84 3.61 8.89 17.70
C ASN A 84 3.90 8.74 16.20
N ARG A 85 5.14 8.35 15.85
CA ARG A 85 5.59 8.23 14.46
C ARG A 85 4.87 7.10 13.72
N GLY A 86 4.74 5.93 14.33
CA GLY A 86 3.97 4.83 13.76
C GLY A 86 2.51 5.17 13.53
N TYR A 87 1.90 6.00 14.39
CA TYR A 87 0.53 6.48 14.21
C TYR A 87 0.44 7.38 12.97
N MET A 88 1.33 8.36 12.83
CA MET A 88 1.34 9.24 11.66
C MET A 88 1.65 8.49 10.36
N ALA A 89 2.56 7.51 10.41
CA ALA A 89 2.83 6.63 9.29
C ALA A 89 1.60 5.77 8.94
N GLY A 90 0.98 5.12 9.93
CA GLY A 90 -0.23 4.33 9.75
C GLY A 90 -1.41 5.15 9.25
N LEU A 91 -1.56 6.40 9.72
CA LEU A 91 -2.65 7.29 9.33
C LEU A 91 -2.50 7.72 7.87
N THR A 92 -1.31 8.17 7.48
CA THR A 92 -1.03 8.55 6.09
C THR A 92 -1.13 7.34 5.16
N GLN A 93 -0.63 6.17 5.57
CA GLN A 93 -0.82 4.91 4.85
C GLN A 93 -2.32 4.60 4.64
N TRP A 94 -3.11 4.62 5.70
CA TRP A 94 -4.53 4.26 5.64
C TRP A 94 -5.33 5.23 4.78
N LEU A 95 -5.11 6.55 4.93
CA LEU A 95 -5.71 7.56 4.05
C LEU A 95 -5.30 7.35 2.58
N GLY A 96 -4.04 7.01 2.32
CA GLY A 96 -3.59 6.67 0.98
C GLY A 96 -4.31 5.44 0.41
N THR A 97 -4.55 4.41 1.23
CA THR A 97 -5.29 3.22 0.79
C THR A 97 -6.77 3.49 0.53
N ILE A 98 -7.40 4.40 1.27
CA ILE A 98 -8.78 4.83 0.99
C ILE A 98 -8.86 5.50 -0.39
N LEU A 99 -7.93 6.42 -0.69
CA LEU A 99 -7.88 7.06 -2.00
C LEU A 99 -7.60 6.05 -3.12
N PHE A 100 -6.74 5.07 -2.87
CA PHE A 100 -6.50 3.98 -3.81
C PHE A 100 -7.74 3.08 -4.02
N ASN A 101 -8.55 2.88 -2.97
CA ASN A 101 -9.82 2.16 -3.07
C ASN A 101 -10.83 2.91 -3.94
N PHE A 102 -10.96 4.24 -3.78
CA PHE A 102 -11.79 5.06 -4.67
C PHE A 102 -11.28 5.03 -6.11
N ASN A 103 -9.99 5.26 -6.33
CA ASN A 103 -9.36 5.15 -7.65
C ASN A 103 -9.70 3.81 -8.34
N THR A 104 -9.46 2.69 -7.66
CA THR A 104 -9.70 1.37 -8.23
C THR A 104 -11.18 1.04 -8.43
N TYR A 105 -12.08 1.58 -7.60
CA TYR A 105 -13.53 1.48 -7.79
C TYR A 105 -13.98 2.26 -9.02
N ASP A 106 -13.55 3.53 -9.13
CA ASP A 106 -13.94 4.41 -10.23
C ASP A 106 -13.41 3.89 -11.57
N ALA A 107 -12.24 3.22 -11.57
CA ALA A 107 -11.72 2.51 -12.74
C ALA A 107 -12.58 1.30 -13.21
N THR A 108 -13.54 0.82 -12.40
CA THR A 108 -14.51 -0.19 -12.83
C THR A 108 -15.74 0.40 -13.52
N LEU A 109 -15.89 1.73 -13.48
CA LEU A 109 -17.01 2.45 -14.07
C LEU A 109 -16.67 2.87 -15.51
N GLN A 110 -17.70 3.05 -16.34
CA GLN A 110 -17.54 3.64 -17.67
C GLN A 110 -17.62 5.17 -17.53
N LEU A 111 -16.46 5.82 -17.43
CA LEU A 111 -16.34 7.27 -17.24
C LEU A 111 -15.82 7.97 -18.51
N THR A 112 -16.04 9.28 -18.60
CA THR A 112 -15.40 10.13 -19.61
C THR A 112 -13.95 10.45 -19.20
N TRP A 113 -13.09 10.82 -20.15
CA TRP A 113 -11.67 11.12 -19.86
C TRP A 113 -11.46 12.19 -18.77
N LEU A 114 -12.34 13.20 -18.70
CA LEU A 114 -12.27 14.26 -17.68
C LEU A 114 -12.67 13.73 -16.30
N GLN A 115 -13.61 12.78 -16.27
CA GLN A 115 -13.99 12.08 -15.05
C GLN A 115 -12.89 11.12 -14.62
N ASP A 116 -12.17 10.47 -15.54
CA ASP A 116 -11.02 9.63 -15.21
C ASP A 116 -9.87 10.45 -14.58
N ASP A 117 -9.52 11.61 -15.16
CA ASP A 117 -8.44 12.44 -14.61
C ASP A 117 -8.73 12.89 -13.17
N PHE A 118 -9.98 13.28 -12.89
CA PHE A 118 -10.38 13.75 -11.57
C PHE A 118 -10.71 12.62 -10.58
N ALA A 119 -11.42 11.58 -11.00
CA ALA A 119 -11.91 10.51 -10.12
C ALA A 119 -10.93 9.33 -9.98
N VAL A 120 -10.13 9.05 -11.01
CA VAL A 120 -9.19 7.92 -11.01
C VAL A 120 -7.78 8.43 -10.71
N TRP A 121 -7.26 9.37 -11.50
CA TRP A 121 -5.86 9.80 -11.38
C TRP A 121 -5.59 10.65 -10.14
N THR A 122 -6.44 11.62 -9.81
CA THR A 122 -6.20 12.50 -8.65
C THR A 122 -6.11 11.71 -7.34
N PRO A 123 -7.04 10.78 -7.01
CA PRO A 123 -6.89 9.93 -5.82
C PRO A 123 -5.67 9.02 -5.89
N ASN A 124 -5.31 8.50 -7.07
CA ASN A 124 -4.09 7.70 -7.25
C ASN A 124 -2.83 8.50 -6.88
N MET A 125 -2.74 9.73 -7.39
CA MET A 125 -1.61 10.63 -7.18
C MET A 125 -1.49 11.04 -5.71
N VAL A 126 -2.59 11.54 -5.11
CA VAL A 126 -2.61 11.94 -3.70
C VAL A 126 -2.34 10.75 -2.78
N GLY A 127 -2.93 9.58 -3.07
CA GLY A 127 -2.69 8.35 -2.34
C GLY A 127 -1.21 7.92 -2.37
N SER A 128 -0.57 8.01 -3.53
CA SER A 128 0.85 7.69 -3.70
C SER A 128 1.77 8.65 -2.91
N ILE A 129 1.43 9.95 -2.86
CA ILE A 129 2.14 10.92 -2.02
C ILE A 129 2.01 10.55 -0.54
N LEU A 130 0.82 10.15 -0.08
CA LEU A 130 0.60 9.72 1.29
C LEU A 130 1.39 8.45 1.65
N PHE A 131 1.51 7.49 0.73
CA PHE A 131 2.37 6.32 0.90
C PHE A 131 3.84 6.71 1.05
N LEU A 132 4.34 7.66 0.25
CA LEU A 132 5.70 8.18 0.40
C LEU A 132 5.94 8.85 1.75
N ILE A 133 4.98 9.66 2.22
CA ILE A 133 5.05 10.28 3.54
C ILE A 133 5.12 9.21 4.64
N SER A 134 4.25 8.20 4.57
CA SER A 134 4.25 7.04 5.47
C SER A 134 5.62 6.35 5.48
N GLY A 135 6.14 5.96 4.31
CA GLY A 135 7.44 5.30 4.16
C GLY A 135 8.60 6.14 4.72
N TYR A 136 8.60 7.44 4.46
CA TYR A 136 9.61 8.36 4.97
C TYR A 136 9.59 8.50 6.50
N ILE A 137 8.41 8.54 7.11
CA ILE A 137 8.27 8.56 8.58
C ILE A 137 8.88 7.29 9.18
N LEU A 138 8.59 6.12 8.61
CA LEU A 138 9.15 4.83 9.08
C LEU A 138 10.66 4.75 8.88
N LEU A 139 11.19 5.28 7.77
CA LEU A 139 12.65 5.37 7.56
C LEU A 139 13.33 6.24 8.63
N LYS A 140 12.73 7.39 8.96
CA LYS A 140 13.20 8.22 10.07
C LYS A 140 13.15 7.51 11.41
N GLU A 141 12.15 6.66 11.62
CA GLU A 141 11.99 5.90 12.86
C GLU A 141 13.13 4.89 13.06
N ILE A 142 13.53 4.17 12.01
CA ILE A 142 14.69 3.25 12.06
C ILE A 142 16.04 3.96 11.93
N GLY A 143 16.07 5.30 11.94
CA GLY A 143 17.28 6.10 11.78
C GLY A 143 17.99 5.86 10.44
N PHE A 144 17.25 5.51 9.39
CA PHE A 144 17.77 5.11 8.08
C PHE A 144 18.73 3.90 8.12
N THR A 145 18.67 3.09 9.18
CA THR A 145 19.54 1.91 9.31
C THR A 145 19.16 0.88 8.26
N PHE A 146 20.10 0.55 7.36
CA PHE A 146 19.93 -0.55 6.40
C PHE A 146 20.60 -1.82 6.92
N SER A 147 19.86 -2.92 6.98
CA SER A 147 20.40 -4.23 7.36
C SER A 147 19.56 -5.35 6.77
N ILE A 148 20.19 -6.23 5.98
CA ILE A 148 19.54 -7.40 5.38
C ILE A 148 19.22 -8.45 6.44
N SER A 149 20.05 -8.57 7.48
CA SER A 149 19.87 -9.54 8.56
C SER A 149 18.73 -9.17 9.51
N ASN A 150 18.41 -7.88 9.63
CA ASN A 150 17.28 -7.40 10.43
C ASN A 150 16.03 -7.27 9.56
N LYS A 151 15.13 -8.26 9.65
CA LYS A 151 13.89 -8.30 8.85
C LYS A 151 12.98 -7.09 9.09
N SER A 152 12.95 -6.53 10.29
CA SER A 152 12.16 -5.33 10.59
C SER A 152 12.68 -4.13 9.78
N ASN A 153 13.98 -3.85 9.85
CA ASN A 153 14.59 -2.75 9.10
C ASN A 153 14.48 -2.97 7.59
N LEU A 154 14.73 -4.21 7.12
CA LEU A 154 14.60 -4.55 5.71
C LEU A 154 13.16 -4.35 5.20
N SER A 155 12.15 -4.72 5.98
CA SER A 155 10.74 -4.53 5.61
C SER A 155 10.37 -3.06 5.41
N VAL A 156 10.96 -2.14 6.18
CA VAL A 156 10.74 -0.69 6.03
C VAL A 156 11.35 -0.18 4.73
N TRP A 157 12.56 -0.61 4.39
CA TRP A 157 13.20 -0.25 3.13
C TRP A 157 12.44 -0.78 1.91
N ILE A 158 12.02 -2.04 1.96
CA ILE A 158 11.20 -2.65 0.89
C ILE A 158 9.85 -1.93 0.77
N ASN A 159 9.23 -1.55 1.89
CA ASN A 159 8.01 -0.76 1.89
C ASN A 159 8.23 0.60 1.20
N MET A 160 9.30 1.31 1.54
CA MET A 160 9.64 2.58 0.89
C MET A 160 9.87 2.41 -0.62
N LEU A 161 10.58 1.36 -1.03
CA LEU A 161 10.77 1.05 -2.45
C LEU A 161 9.41 0.86 -3.14
N GLY A 162 8.48 0.14 -2.51
CA GLY A 162 7.12 -0.02 -3.03
C GLY A 162 6.36 1.30 -3.15
N CYS A 163 6.50 2.21 -2.17
CA CYS A 163 5.91 3.55 -2.25
C CYS A 163 6.48 4.37 -3.42
N VAL A 164 7.79 4.28 -3.67
CA VAL A 164 8.45 4.97 -4.80
C VAL A 164 7.95 4.43 -6.14
N THR A 165 7.86 3.11 -6.31
CA THR A 165 7.37 2.54 -7.57
C THR A 165 5.90 2.88 -7.78
N PHE A 166 5.04 2.83 -6.75
CA PHE A 166 3.66 3.31 -6.88
C PHE A 166 3.57 4.78 -7.30
N MET A 167 4.43 5.64 -6.76
CA MET A 167 4.49 7.05 -7.19
C MET A 167 4.89 7.18 -8.67
N ILE A 168 5.91 6.42 -9.12
CA ILE A 168 6.30 6.42 -10.54
C ILE A 168 5.12 5.96 -11.41
N SER A 169 4.38 4.94 -10.96
CA SER A 169 3.17 4.48 -11.65
C SER A 169 2.11 5.57 -11.76
N ALA A 170 1.81 6.28 -10.66
CA ALA A 170 0.83 7.36 -10.65
C ALA A 170 1.22 8.54 -11.57
N VAL A 171 2.52 8.86 -11.67
CA VAL A 171 3.01 9.86 -12.62
C VAL A 171 2.87 9.37 -14.07
N ALA A 172 3.20 8.10 -14.31
CA ALA A 172 3.10 7.49 -15.63
C ALA A 172 1.65 7.19 -16.05
N SER A 173 0.67 7.24 -15.16
CA SER A 173 -0.75 6.98 -15.46
C SER A 173 -1.56 8.27 -15.66
N ILE A 174 -0.90 9.40 -15.97
CA ILE A 174 -1.58 10.69 -16.17
C ILE A 174 -2.49 10.67 -17.40
N TYR A 175 -3.70 11.21 -17.25
CA TYR A 175 -4.62 11.40 -18.36
C TYR A 175 -4.32 12.74 -19.04
N LEU A 176 -4.01 12.68 -20.34
CA LEU A 176 -3.76 13.87 -21.14
C LEU A 176 -4.71 13.87 -22.35
N PRO A 177 -5.04 15.05 -22.89
CA PRO A 177 -5.86 15.18 -24.10
C PRO A 177 -5.14 14.71 -25.38
N ILE A 178 -3.90 14.19 -25.26
CA ILE A 178 -3.08 13.67 -26.35
C ILE A 178 -2.77 12.22 -26.00
N GLU A 179 -2.87 11.32 -26.99
CA GLU A 179 -2.46 9.93 -26.81
C GLU A 179 -0.95 9.84 -26.55
N LEU A 180 -0.61 9.24 -25.40
CA LEU A 180 0.76 8.88 -25.07
C LEU A 180 1.13 7.54 -25.70
N GLY A 181 2.43 7.34 -25.97
CA GLY A 181 2.92 6.05 -26.45
C GLY A 181 2.64 4.94 -25.44
N SER A 182 2.36 3.73 -25.93
CA SER A 182 2.06 2.55 -25.10
C SER A 182 3.13 2.22 -24.05
N TRP A 183 4.37 2.67 -24.26
CA TRP A 183 5.45 2.55 -23.29
C TRP A 183 5.15 3.28 -21.96
N VAL A 184 4.36 4.36 -21.97
CA VAL A 184 3.98 5.11 -20.77
C VAL A 184 3.01 4.30 -19.92
N THR A 185 1.98 3.70 -20.55
CA THR A 185 1.06 2.77 -19.88
C THR A 185 1.79 1.55 -19.35
N ASN A 186 2.73 0.99 -20.12
CA ASN A 186 3.56 -0.13 -19.66
C ASN A 186 4.45 0.27 -18.48
N LEU A 187 4.99 1.50 -18.48
CA LEU A 187 5.76 2.02 -17.36
C LEU A 187 4.89 2.09 -16.10
N ALA A 188 3.64 2.56 -16.19
CA ALA A 188 2.70 2.56 -15.08
C ALA A 188 2.45 1.14 -14.56
N LEU A 189 2.07 0.21 -15.45
CA LEU A 189 1.77 -1.18 -15.09
C LEU A 189 2.96 -1.92 -14.44
N VAL A 190 4.16 -1.78 -15.01
CA VAL A 190 5.39 -2.40 -14.46
C VAL A 190 5.71 -1.84 -13.07
N ASN A 191 5.50 -0.54 -12.85
CA ASN A 191 5.75 0.08 -11.55
C ASN A 191 4.67 -0.27 -10.51
N THR A 192 3.41 -0.42 -10.91
CA THR A 192 2.35 -0.98 -10.05
C THR A 192 2.69 -2.41 -9.65
N LEU A 193 3.14 -3.25 -10.60
CA LEU A 193 3.61 -4.62 -10.33
C LEU A 193 4.78 -4.63 -9.36
N ALA A 194 5.82 -3.82 -9.60
CA ALA A 194 6.97 -3.73 -8.72
C ALA A 194 6.58 -3.30 -7.30
N GLY A 195 5.66 -2.34 -7.17
CA GLY A 195 5.13 -1.89 -5.89
C GLY A 195 4.36 -2.98 -5.16
N ALA A 196 3.50 -3.70 -5.88
CA ALA A 196 2.75 -4.83 -5.35
C ALA A 196 3.70 -5.92 -4.80
N LEU A 197 4.75 -6.28 -5.54
CA LEU A 197 5.76 -7.25 -5.10
C LEU A 197 6.53 -6.78 -3.87
N CYS A 198 6.85 -5.49 -3.78
CA CYS A 198 7.49 -4.90 -2.60
C CYS A 198 6.57 -5.00 -1.38
N PHE A 199 5.31 -4.58 -1.48
CA PHE A 199 4.36 -4.68 -0.37
C PHE A 199 4.09 -6.12 0.05
N PHE A 200 3.99 -7.05 -0.91
CA PHE A 200 3.88 -8.48 -0.63
C PHE A 200 5.09 -8.97 0.18
N THR A 201 6.31 -8.61 -0.24
CA THR A 201 7.54 -9.03 0.45
C THR A 201 7.65 -8.41 1.84
N CYS A 202 7.28 -7.13 2.00
CA CYS A 202 7.18 -6.49 3.31
C CYS A 202 6.22 -7.24 4.24
N ALA A 203 5.06 -7.66 3.73
CA ALA A 203 4.08 -8.42 4.49
C ALA A 203 4.58 -9.83 4.87
N VAL A 204 5.26 -10.52 3.96
CA VAL A 204 5.90 -11.82 4.23
C VAL A 204 6.95 -11.69 5.34
N LEU A 205 7.82 -10.68 5.27
CA LEU A 205 8.85 -10.45 6.29
C LEU A 205 8.22 -10.20 7.67
N SER A 206 7.15 -9.39 7.71
CA SER A 206 6.42 -9.06 8.94
C SER A 206 5.74 -10.30 9.54
N TYR A 207 5.12 -11.12 8.70
CA TYR A 207 4.55 -12.41 9.10
C TYR A 207 5.61 -13.36 9.68
N GLN A 208 6.76 -13.49 9.02
CA GLN A 208 7.84 -14.36 9.50
C GLN A 208 8.42 -13.87 10.84
N GLU A 209 8.58 -12.57 11.00
CA GLU A 209 9.14 -11.97 12.22
C GLU A 209 8.27 -12.27 13.45
N VAL A 210 6.95 -12.16 13.32
CA VAL A 210 6.02 -12.46 14.43
C VAL A 210 5.94 -13.96 14.74
N HIS A 211 6.30 -14.82 13.79
CA HIS A 211 6.28 -16.28 13.99
C HIS A 211 7.62 -16.88 14.44
N LYS A 212 8.74 -16.16 14.28
CA LYS A 212 10.07 -16.60 14.76
C LYS A 212 10.25 -16.45 16.27
N LYS A 213 9.42 -15.62 16.92
CA LYS A 213 9.50 -15.28 18.35
C LYS A 213 8.68 -16.21 19.28
N GLY A 214 8.24 -17.38 18.81
CA GLY A 214 7.54 -18.38 19.63
C GLY A 214 8.03 -19.78 19.30
#